data_AF-A0A1Q7UK42-F1
#
_entry.id   AF-A0A1Q7UK42-F1
#
_cell.length_a   1.000
_cell.length_b   1.000
_cell.length_c   1.000
_cell.angle_alpha   90.00
_cell.angle_beta   90.00
_cell.angle_gamma   90.00
#
_symmetry.space_group_name_H-M   'P 1'
#
loop_
_entity.id
_entity.type
_entity.pdbx_description
1 polymer ?
#
loop_
_entity_poly.entity_id
_entity_poly.type
_entity_poly.pdbx_seq_one_letter_code
_entity_poly.pdbx_strand_id
1 'polypeptide(L)'
;MFRIEFLPGDARDAGYLCRNGRIAVAEGDEPFRALLHDWHQDDYERQWREALASLARGDRYACLVTVMPPVGAREMAELWPLLREGDDVTPCTSRSAVTVSRRQC
;
A
#
# COMPACT_ATOMS: atom_id res chain seq x y z
N MET A 1 -9.20 -3.89 -14.83
CA MET A 1 -8.25 -4.91 -14.36
C MET A 1 -7.47 -4.29 -13.22
N PHE A 2 -7.41 -4.95 -12.05
CA PHE A 2 -6.66 -4.43 -10.90
C PHE A 2 -5.18 -4.79 -11.00
N ARG A 3 -4.28 -3.84 -10.76
CA ARG A 3 -2.83 -4.09 -10.65
C ARG A 3 -2.17 -3.08 -9.70
N ILE A 4 -1.25 -3.53 -8.87
CA ILE A 4 -0.32 -2.69 -8.12
C ILE A 4 1.11 -3.06 -8.51
N GLU A 5 1.94 -2.08 -8.83
CA GLU A 5 3.33 -2.33 -9.20
C GLU A 5 4.25 -1.14 -8.92
N PHE A 6 5.53 -1.42 -8.73
CA PHE A 6 6.57 -0.41 -8.74
C PHE A 6 6.96 -0.03 -10.16
N LEU A 7 7.21 1.26 -10.37
CA LEU A 7 7.75 1.80 -11.61
C LEU A 7 9.29 1.78 -11.56
N PRO A 8 9.96 1.68 -12.72
CA PRO A 8 11.41 1.72 -12.77
C PRO A 8 11.94 3.08 -12.33
N GLY A 9 13.06 3.04 -11.60
CA GLY A 9 13.79 4.22 -11.15
C GLY A 9 13.51 4.58 -9.70
N ASP A 10 14.56 5.08 -9.07
CA ASP A 10 14.52 5.58 -7.70
C ASP A 10 14.50 7.10 -7.68
N ALA A 11 13.82 7.65 -6.70
CA ALA A 11 13.81 9.06 -6.39
C ALA A 11 14.35 9.27 -4.97
N ARG A 12 14.63 10.53 -4.66
CA ARG A 12 14.87 10.96 -3.29
C ARG A 12 13.85 12.00 -2.89
N ASP A 13 13.28 11.83 -1.71
CA ASP A 13 12.32 12.77 -1.15
C ASP A 13 12.59 12.97 0.34
N ALA A 14 12.69 14.22 0.78
CA ALA A 14 13.06 14.60 2.14
C ALA A 14 14.28 13.85 2.72
N GLY A 15 15.22 13.42 1.86
CA GLY A 15 16.42 12.66 2.24
C GLY A 15 16.25 11.13 2.27
N TYR A 16 15.04 10.61 2.09
CA TYR A 16 14.77 9.18 1.98
C TYR A 16 14.85 8.70 0.52
N LEU A 17 15.36 7.49 0.35
CA LEU A 17 15.20 6.77 -0.92
C LEU A 17 13.74 6.40 -1.08
N CYS A 18 13.17 6.64 -2.26
CA CYS A 18 11.80 6.28 -2.55
C CYS A 18 11.67 5.68 -3.95
N ARG A 19 10.65 4.85 -4.13
CA ARG A 19 10.31 4.25 -5.42
C ARG A 19 8.88 4.57 -5.76
N ASN A 20 8.70 5.13 -6.94
CA ASN A 20 7.36 5.43 -7.44
C ASN A 20 6.67 4.12 -7.83
N GLY A 21 5.37 4.06 -7.66
CA GLY A 21 4.55 2.95 -8.09
C GLY A 21 3.19 3.44 -8.57
N ARG A 22 2.40 2.52 -9.08
CA ARG A 22 1.04 2.78 -9.53
C ARG A 22 0.07 1.69 -9.12
N ILE A 23 -1.16 2.09 -8.86
CA ILE A 23 -2.30 1.20 -8.69
C ILE A 23 -3.25 1.46 -9.86
N ALA A 24 -3.35 0.50 -10.78
CA ALA A 24 -4.29 0.56 -11.88
C ALA A 24 -5.63 -0.04 -11.43
N VAL A 25 -6.68 0.77 -11.49
CA VAL A 25 -8.08 0.38 -11.25
C VAL A 25 -8.91 0.66 -12.52
N ALA A 26 -10.21 0.35 -12.50
CA ALA A 26 -11.05 0.57 -13.69
C ALA A 26 -11.21 2.07 -14.01
N GLU A 27 -11.14 2.91 -12.98
CA GLU A 27 -11.35 4.35 -13.01
C GLU A 27 -10.09 5.13 -13.42
N GLY A 28 -8.92 4.52 -13.36
CA GLY A 28 -7.64 5.15 -13.71
C GLY A 28 -6.43 4.59 -12.97
N ASP A 29 -5.27 5.14 -13.28
CA ASP A 29 -4.02 4.85 -12.58
C ASP A 29 -3.82 5.84 -11.42
N GLU A 30 -3.57 5.30 -10.22
CA GLU A 30 -3.31 6.07 -9.02
C GLU A 30 -1.83 5.96 -8.62
N PRO A 31 -1.05 7.06 -8.68
CA PRO A 31 0.36 7.01 -8.36
C PRO A 31 0.59 6.96 -6.85
N PHE A 32 1.63 6.25 -6.43
CA PHE A 32 2.14 6.31 -5.06
C PHE A 32 3.67 6.40 -5.04
N ARG A 33 4.22 6.74 -3.87
CA ARG A 33 5.66 6.87 -3.65
C ARG A 33 6.04 6.15 -2.36
N ALA A 34 6.53 4.92 -2.48
CA ALA A 34 6.95 4.16 -1.31
C ALA A 34 8.30 4.64 -0.80
N LEU A 35 8.43 4.74 0.52
CA LEU A 35 9.71 4.97 1.19
C LEU A 35 10.46 3.64 1.27
N LEU A 36 11.73 3.66 0.87
CA LEU A 36 12.64 2.52 0.88
C LEU A 36 13.71 2.72 1.97
N HIS A 37 13.35 2.34 3.19
CA HIS A 37 14.16 2.51 4.40
C HIS A 37 14.09 1.22 5.25
N ASP A 38 13.15 1.13 6.20
CA ASP A 38 12.88 -0.05 7.02
C ASP A 38 12.19 -1.12 6.19
N TRP A 39 11.37 -0.71 5.21
CA TRP A 39 10.75 -1.58 4.23
C TRP A 39 11.47 -1.44 2.89
N HIS A 40 11.77 -2.58 2.28
CA HIS A 40 12.23 -2.66 0.91
C HIS A 40 11.06 -3.05 0.00
N GLN A 41 11.27 -2.96 -1.32
CA GLN A 41 10.26 -3.35 -2.31
C GLN A 41 9.64 -4.72 -2.01
N ASP A 42 10.45 -5.72 -1.66
CA ASP A 42 9.98 -7.08 -1.37
C ASP A 42 9.05 -7.14 -0.16
N ASP A 43 9.21 -6.24 0.82
CA ASP A 43 8.34 -6.17 2.00
C ASP A 43 6.96 -5.64 1.64
N TYR A 44 6.91 -4.60 0.79
CA TYR A 44 5.66 -4.09 0.23
C TYR A 44 4.96 -5.16 -0.60
N GLU A 45 5.66 -5.79 -1.53
CA GLU A 45 5.08 -6.82 -2.40
C GLU A 45 4.59 -8.04 -1.62
N ARG A 46 5.31 -8.44 -0.57
CA ARG A 46 4.87 -9.49 0.35
C ARG A 46 3.58 -9.08 1.05
N GLN A 47 3.51 -7.87 1.59
CA GLN A 47 2.31 -7.36 2.25
C GLN A 47 1.11 -7.28 1.30
N TRP A 48 1.32 -6.82 0.06
CA TRP A 48 0.26 -6.76 -0.95
C TRP A 48 -0.29 -8.14 -1.28
N ARG A 49 0.61 -9.13 -1.46
CA ARG A 49 0.23 -10.51 -1.71
C ARG A 49 -0.60 -11.09 -0.58
N GLU A 50 -0.21 -10.84 0.66
CA GLU A 50 -0.93 -11.30 1.84
C GLU A 50 -2.33 -10.65 1.94
N ALA A 51 -2.43 -9.34 1.71
CA ALA A 51 -3.69 -8.60 1.70
C ALA A 51 -4.65 -9.10 0.60
N LEU A 52 -4.17 -9.27 -0.62
CA LEU A 52 -4.97 -9.79 -1.73
C LEU A 52 -5.38 -11.26 -1.51
N ALA A 53 -4.48 -12.09 -0.96
CA ALA A 53 -4.80 -13.46 -0.60
C ALA A 53 -5.87 -13.53 0.50
N SER A 54 -5.89 -12.57 1.42
CA SER A 54 -6.91 -12.48 2.47
C SER A 54 -8.31 -12.21 1.90
N LEU A 55 -8.42 -11.26 0.95
CA LEU A 55 -9.66 -11.02 0.21
C LEU A 55 -10.13 -12.27 -0.55
N ALA A 56 -9.20 -12.96 -1.22
CA ALA A 56 -9.49 -14.19 -1.95
C ALA A 56 -9.98 -15.34 -1.04
N ARG A 57 -9.56 -15.36 0.24
CA ARG A 57 -10.07 -16.29 1.25
C ARG A 57 -11.43 -15.90 1.84
N GLY A 58 -11.93 -14.70 1.53
CA GLY A 58 -13.25 -14.24 1.91
C GLY A 58 -13.27 -13.10 2.93
N ASP A 59 -12.11 -12.52 3.29
CA ASP A 59 -12.10 -11.33 4.13
C ASP A 59 -12.84 -10.18 3.43
N ARG A 60 -13.62 -9.41 4.21
CA ARG A 60 -14.39 -8.29 3.68
C ARG A 60 -13.53 -7.08 3.35
N TYR A 61 -12.41 -6.91 4.05
CA TYR A 61 -11.55 -5.74 3.93
C TYR A 61 -10.09 -6.16 3.86
N ALA A 62 -9.30 -5.46 3.07
CA ALA A 62 -7.84 -5.49 3.12
C ALA A 62 -7.27 -4.12 2.75
N CYS A 63 -6.02 -3.88 3.12
CA CYS A 63 -5.33 -2.64 2.78
C CYS A 63 -3.99 -2.97 2.12
N LEU A 64 -3.67 -2.27 1.05
CA LEU A 64 -2.33 -2.30 0.46
C LEU A 64 -1.53 -1.13 1.03
N VAL A 65 -0.41 -1.40 1.69
CA VAL A 65 0.45 -0.34 2.19
C VAL A 65 1.17 0.28 1.00
N THR A 66 1.03 1.59 0.78
CA THR A 66 1.74 2.31 -0.28
C THR A 66 2.89 3.15 0.25
N VAL A 67 2.83 3.52 1.54
CA VAL A 67 3.92 4.17 2.27
C VAL A 67 3.98 3.60 3.68
N MET A 68 5.14 3.07 4.05
CA MET A 68 5.48 2.76 5.43
C MET A 68 6.47 3.81 5.94
N PRO A 69 6.16 4.59 6.98
CA PRO A 69 7.08 5.57 7.53
C PRO A 69 8.23 4.92 8.33
N PRO A 70 9.36 5.62 8.53
CA PRO A 70 10.40 5.19 9.46
C PRO A 70 9.87 4.93 10.87
N VAL A 71 10.42 3.92 11.53
CA VAL A 71 10.15 3.69 12.95
C VAL A 71 10.52 4.95 13.73
N GLY A 72 9.54 5.50 14.46
CA GLY A 72 9.71 6.72 15.24
C GLY A 72 9.47 8.02 14.46
N ALA A 73 9.15 7.94 13.17
CA ALA A 73 8.69 9.08 12.39
C ALA A 73 7.28 9.54 12.85
N ARG A 74 6.93 10.80 12.61
CA ARG A 74 5.61 11.35 12.96
C ARG A 74 4.57 11.10 11.86
N GLU A 75 5.05 10.77 10.67
CA GLU A 75 4.29 10.47 9.47
C GLU A 75 3.46 9.21 9.68
N MET A 76 2.29 9.17 9.04
CA MET A 76 1.37 8.04 9.06
C MET A 76 1.62 7.14 7.85
N ALA A 77 1.29 5.86 7.98
CA ALA A 77 1.30 4.98 6.81
C ALA A 77 0.20 5.40 5.84
N GLU A 78 0.52 5.37 4.55
CA GLU A 78 -0.48 5.52 3.50
C GLU A 78 -0.96 4.14 3.09
N LEU A 79 -2.27 3.99 3.05
CA LEU A 79 -2.95 2.74 2.75
C LEU A 79 -3.91 2.92 1.57
N TRP A 80 -4.00 1.86 0.78
CA TRP A 80 -5.00 1.67 -0.25
C TRP A 80 -6.07 0.68 0.23
N PRO A 81 -7.21 1.15 0.75
CA PRO A 81 -8.27 0.27 1.23
C PRO A 81 -9.00 -0.43 0.09
N LEU A 82 -9.27 -1.72 0.28
CA LEU A 82 -10.06 -2.57 -0.61
C LEU A 82 -11.24 -3.15 0.16
N LEU A 83 -12.42 -3.12 -0.46
CA LEU A 83 -13.65 -3.69 0.05
C LEU A 83 -14.08 -4.83 -0.88
N ARG A 84 -14.45 -5.97 -0.29
CA ARG A 84 -15.12 -7.07 -1.00
C ARG A 84 -16.62 -7.00 -0.78
N GLU A 85 -17.38 -6.94 -1.87
CA GLU A 85 -18.85 -7.01 -1.89
C GLU A 85 -19.29 -8.18 -2.78
N GLY A 86 -19.67 -9.29 -2.16
CA GLY A 86 -19.95 -10.53 -2.92
C GLY A 86 -18.68 -11.02 -3.60
N ASP A 87 -18.70 -11.13 -4.92
CA ASP A 87 -17.54 -11.55 -5.73
C ASP A 87 -16.73 -10.38 -6.27
N ASP A 88 -17.18 -9.15 -6.04
CA ASP A 88 -16.52 -7.94 -6.50
C ASP A 88 -15.57 -7.39 -5.42
N VAL A 89 -14.43 -6.85 -5.86
CA VAL A 89 -13.49 -6.12 -5.02
C VAL A 89 -13.35 -4.70 -5.57
N THR A 90 -13.66 -3.71 -4.75
CA THR A 90 -13.63 -2.29 -5.11
C THR A 90 -12.69 -1.51 -4.17
N PRO A 91 -11.96 -0.51 -4.69
CA PRO A 91 -11.28 0.44 -3.82
C PRO A 91 -12.30 1.23 -2.99
N CYS A 92 -12.03 1.48 -1.72
CA CYS A 92 -12.78 2.52 -1.02
C CYS A 92 -12.31 3.86 -1.57
N THR A 93 -13.21 4.66 -2.15
CA THR A 93 -12.94 5.87 -2.94
C THR A 93 -12.29 7.05 -2.19
N SER A 94 -11.70 6.81 -1.01
CA SER A 94 -10.96 7.80 -0.22
C SER A 94 -9.66 7.20 0.35
N ARG A 95 -8.51 7.77 -0.05
CA ARG A 95 -7.23 7.53 0.63
C ARG A 95 -7.41 7.77 2.13
N SER A 96 -7.03 6.78 2.93
CA SER A 96 -7.06 6.89 4.38
C SER A 96 -5.63 6.79 4.90
N ALA A 97 -5.14 7.87 5.51
CA ALA A 97 -3.91 7.82 6.30
C ALA A 97 -4.22 7.19 7.66
N VAL A 98 -3.46 6.18 8.07
CA VAL A 98 -3.66 5.50 9.37
C VAL A 98 -2.34 5.44 10.15
N THR A 99 -2.39 5.76 11.44
CA THR A 99 -1.24 5.65 12.35
C THR A 99 -1.01 4.18 12.66
N VAL A 100 0.05 3.58 12.12
CA VAL A 100 0.45 2.22 12.49
C VAL A 100 1.31 2.29 13.75
N SER A 101 0.68 2.19 14.92
CA SER A 101 1.40 1.97 16.18
C SER A 101 1.59 0.47 16.38
N ARG A 102 2.82 -0.04 16.18
CA ARG A 102 3.15 -1.40 16.62
C ARG A 102 3.07 -1.43 18.15
N ARG A 103 2.01 -2.01 18.72
CA ARG A 103 2.09 -2.51 20.10
C ARG A 103 3.14 -3.61 20.10
N GLN A 104 4.25 -3.37 20.79
CA GLN A 104 5.20 -4.41 21.14
C GLN A 104 4.43 -5.46 21.98
N CYS A 105 4.44 -6.72 21.53
CA CYS A 105 4.15 -7.86 22.38
C CYS A 105 5.37 -8.18 23.24
#